data_AF-A0A524EHY9-F1
#
_entry.id   AF-A0A524EHY9-F1
#
_cell.length_a   1.000
_cell.length_b   1.000
_cell.length_c   1.000
_cell.angle_alpha   90.00
_cell.angle_beta   90.00
_cell.angle_gamma   90.00
#
_symmetry.space_group_name_H-M   'P 1'
#
loop_
_entity.id
_entity.type
_entity.pdbx_description
1 polymer ?
#
loop_
_entity_poly.entity_id
_entity_poly.type
_entity_poly.pdbx_seq_one_letter_code
_entity_poly.pdbx_strand_id
1 'polypeptide(L)'
;MSSNKSFTSETSIAVISFALLIAAILLWWTATLLSVLMLLTTMLLWVGWFCRKLREKIPSMEYHVHRPRRVIYRRGNEDLSEFEERIRQVIFDELEETKYESEPFPELSLSDLDETIPVTIVEGLRKECALKLERHEIRDLEDLSVVTASEIMRICSIDKQIAQRWIADARAVTYGAGITSIVDLSMADPNVILQDIMEAVKTGELDFPKGYSIDSNRVENWVRAANKETSSIDYEEVRRWLDRHGN
;
A
#
# COMPACT_ATOMS: atom_id res chain seq x y z
N MET A 1 -25.56 -29.19 96.74
CA MET A 1 -26.34 -28.93 95.51
C MET A 1 -26.10 -27.49 95.08
N SER A 2 -25.95 -27.26 93.78
CA SER A 2 -25.85 -25.94 93.12
C SER A 2 -24.48 -25.25 93.16
N SER A 3 -23.59 -25.65 92.26
CA SER A 3 -22.65 -24.70 91.64
C SER A 3 -22.13 -25.32 90.34
N ASN A 4 -22.75 -24.96 89.20
CA ASN A 4 -22.23 -25.26 87.84
C ASN A 4 -22.91 -24.41 86.74
N LYS A 5 -23.37 -23.19 87.04
CA LYS A 5 -24.09 -22.34 86.06
C LYS A 5 -23.25 -21.19 85.46
N SER A 6 -22.02 -20.94 85.91
CA SER A 6 -21.23 -19.80 85.40
C SER A 6 -20.47 -20.08 84.10
N PHE A 7 -20.11 -21.34 83.83
CA PHE A 7 -19.16 -21.68 82.75
C PHE A 7 -19.73 -21.56 81.33
N THR A 8 -21.06 -21.54 81.15
CA THR A 8 -21.68 -21.46 79.82
C THR A 8 -21.77 -20.03 79.26
N SER A 9 -21.59 -19.01 80.11
CA SER A 9 -21.75 -17.61 79.70
C SER A 9 -20.52 -17.06 78.96
N GLU A 10 -19.31 -17.40 79.41
CA GLU A 10 -18.06 -16.90 78.83
C GLU A 10 -17.78 -17.49 77.45
N THR A 11 -18.07 -18.77 77.25
CA THR A 11 -17.91 -19.44 75.94
C THR A 11 -18.88 -18.88 74.90
N SER A 12 -20.09 -18.52 75.31
CA SER A 12 -21.08 -17.92 74.41
C SER A 12 -20.64 -16.53 73.92
N ILE A 13 -20.04 -15.70 74.79
CA ILE A 13 -19.54 -14.37 74.42
C ILE A 13 -18.37 -14.49 73.43
N ALA A 14 -17.45 -15.44 73.65
CA ALA A 14 -16.31 -15.66 72.75
C ALA A 14 -16.76 -16.09 71.35
N VAL A 15 -17.75 -17.00 71.25
CA VAL A 15 -18.30 -17.45 69.96
C VAL A 15 -19.01 -16.31 69.22
N ILE A 16 -19.81 -15.50 69.92
CA ILE A 16 -20.49 -14.34 69.31
C ILE A 16 -19.46 -13.31 68.80
N SER A 17 -18.45 -12.99 69.60
CA SER A 17 -17.38 -12.07 69.21
C SER A 17 -16.62 -12.56 67.97
N PHE A 18 -16.28 -13.85 67.93
CA PHE A 18 -15.61 -14.45 66.78
C PHE A 18 -16.49 -14.44 65.52
N ALA A 19 -17.78 -14.75 65.65
CA ALA A 19 -18.73 -14.68 64.54
C ALA A 19 -18.88 -13.26 63.99
N LEU A 20 -18.93 -12.24 64.86
CA LEU A 20 -18.97 -10.84 64.46
C LEU A 20 -17.68 -10.40 63.74
N LEU A 21 -16.52 -10.87 64.18
CA LEU A 21 -15.25 -10.58 63.55
C LEU A 21 -15.17 -11.18 62.14
N ILE A 22 -15.61 -12.43 61.96
CA ILE A 22 -15.71 -13.06 60.63
C ILE A 22 -16.68 -12.27 59.74
N ALA A 23 -17.86 -11.91 60.25
CA ALA A 23 -18.84 -11.14 59.50
C ALA A 23 -18.28 -9.78 59.05
N ALA A 24 -17.53 -9.09 59.92
CA ALA A 24 -16.88 -7.83 59.60
C ALA A 24 -15.83 -7.97 58.48
N ILE A 25 -15.03 -9.04 58.51
CA ILE A 25 -14.03 -9.32 57.47
C ILE A 25 -14.73 -9.61 56.13
N LEU A 26 -15.79 -10.42 56.13
CA LEU A 26 -16.56 -10.74 54.91
C LEU A 26 -17.24 -9.48 54.35
N LEU A 27 -17.81 -8.63 55.20
CA LEU A 27 -18.40 -7.35 54.78
C LEU A 27 -17.35 -6.41 54.17
N TRP A 28 -16.16 -6.35 54.75
CA TRP A 28 -15.07 -5.54 54.21
C TRP A 28 -14.60 -6.06 52.84
N TRP A 29 -14.45 -7.38 52.70
CA TRP A 29 -14.00 -7.99 51.45
C TRP A 29 -15.04 -7.87 50.32
N THR A 30 -16.32 -7.98 50.65
CA THR A 30 -17.40 -7.75 49.67
C THR A 30 -17.49 -6.29 49.25
N ALA A 31 -17.27 -5.33 50.16
CA ALA A 31 -17.23 -3.91 49.84
C ALA A 31 -16.05 -3.55 48.91
N THR A 32 -14.85 -4.10 49.14
CA THR A 32 -13.69 -3.87 48.26
C THR A 32 -13.91 -4.49 46.88
N LEU A 33 -14.44 -5.71 46.81
CA LEU A 33 -14.76 -6.37 45.55
C LEU A 33 -15.82 -5.60 44.74
N LEU A 34 -16.87 -5.10 45.41
CA LEU A 34 -17.89 -4.26 44.78
C LEU A 34 -17.32 -2.95 44.23
N SER A 35 -16.40 -2.31 44.98
CA SER A 35 -15.72 -1.08 44.54
C SER A 35 -14.88 -1.29 43.27
N VAL A 36 -14.11 -2.38 43.21
CA VAL A 36 -13.32 -2.75 42.01
C VAL A 36 -14.23 -3.01 40.81
N LEU A 37 -15.35 -3.69 41.02
CA LEU A 37 -16.32 -3.98 39.96
C LEU A 37 -16.97 -2.69 39.42
N MET A 38 -17.33 -1.76 40.31
CA MET A 38 -17.82 -0.43 39.92
C MET A 38 -16.77 0.32 39.09
N LEU A 39 -15.50 0.34 39.50
CA LEU A 39 -14.43 0.98 38.73
C LEU A 39 -14.27 0.37 37.34
N LEU A 40 -14.26 -0.96 37.21
CA LEU A 40 -14.15 -1.64 35.92
C LEU A 40 -15.32 -1.29 34.99
N THR A 41 -16.55 -1.31 35.50
CA THR A 41 -17.72 -0.95 34.67
C THR A 41 -17.68 0.52 34.23
N THR A 42 -17.28 1.45 35.10
CA THR A 42 -17.11 2.85 34.71
C THR A 42 -16.02 3.03 33.66
N MET A 43 -14.91 2.30 33.75
CA MET A 43 -13.84 2.35 32.75
C MET A 43 -14.31 1.79 31.40
N LEU A 44 -15.06 0.69 31.40
CA LEU A 44 -15.64 0.11 30.17
C LEU A 44 -16.63 1.07 29.51
N LEU A 45 -17.47 1.75 30.30
CA LEU A 45 -18.38 2.78 29.78
C LEU A 45 -17.61 3.96 29.16
N TRP A 46 -16.50 4.37 29.79
CA TRP A 46 -15.62 5.42 29.25
C TRP A 46 -14.97 5.01 27.93
N VAL A 47 -14.44 3.79 27.84
CA VAL A 47 -13.85 3.24 26.61
C VAL A 47 -14.91 3.13 25.51
N GLY A 48 -16.10 2.61 25.83
CA GLY A 48 -17.21 2.52 24.89
C GLY A 48 -17.65 3.89 24.36
N TRP A 49 -17.76 4.88 25.25
CA TRP A 49 -18.06 6.26 24.86
C TRP A 49 -16.96 6.87 23.98
N PHE A 50 -15.69 6.65 24.33
CA PHE A 50 -14.55 7.13 23.55
C PHE A 50 -14.49 6.51 22.16
N CYS A 51 -14.69 5.19 22.04
CA CYS A 51 -14.79 4.49 20.77
C CYS A 51 -15.96 4.99 19.92
N ARG A 52 -17.12 5.24 20.53
CA ARG A 52 -18.28 5.82 19.83
C ARG A 52 -17.99 7.23 19.31
N LYS A 53 -17.34 8.06 20.13
CA LYS A 53 -16.96 9.43 19.75
C LYS A 53 -15.90 9.46 18.63
N LEU A 54 -14.97 8.49 18.62
CA LEU A 54 -14.04 8.30 17.51
C LEU A 54 -14.76 7.90 16.23
N ARG A 55 -15.78 7.03 16.32
CA ARG A 55 -16.58 6.61 15.18
C ARG A 55 -17.37 7.77 14.55
N GLU A 56 -17.90 8.69 15.36
CA GLU A 56 -18.64 9.87 14.86
C GLU A 56 -17.72 10.92 14.20
N LYS A 57 -16.43 10.94 14.56
CA LYS A 57 -15.44 11.86 13.96
C LYS A 57 -14.79 11.35 12.68
N ILE A 58 -14.96 10.06 12.36
CA ILE A 58 -14.66 9.57 11.03
C ILE A 58 -15.89 9.97 10.22
N PRO A 59 -15.83 11.03 9.38
CA PRO A 59 -16.93 11.30 8.47
C PRO A 59 -17.20 9.98 7.76
N SER A 60 -18.48 9.58 7.71
CA SER A 60 -18.88 8.47 6.86
C SER A 60 -18.44 8.85 5.46
N MET A 61 -17.24 8.38 5.10
CA MET A 61 -16.72 8.37 3.75
C MET A 61 -17.64 7.37 3.10
N GLU A 62 -18.78 7.88 2.67
CA GLU A 62 -19.64 7.25 1.71
C GLU A 62 -18.68 6.97 0.56
N TYR A 63 -18.22 5.72 0.51
CA TYR A 63 -17.43 5.21 -0.59
C TYR A 63 -18.37 5.27 -1.80
N HIS A 64 -18.53 6.46 -2.36
CA HIS A 64 -18.56 6.57 -3.79
C HIS A 64 -17.28 5.90 -4.23
N VAL A 65 -17.41 4.61 -4.57
CA VAL A 65 -16.56 3.92 -5.51
C VAL A 65 -16.70 4.73 -6.80
N HIS A 66 -16.06 5.90 -6.82
CA HIS A 66 -15.57 6.47 -8.04
C HIS A 66 -14.60 5.40 -8.53
N ARG A 67 -15.11 4.49 -9.37
CA ARG A 67 -14.29 3.95 -10.44
C ARG A 67 -13.45 5.12 -10.91
N PRO A 68 -12.10 5.06 -10.86
CA PRO A 68 -11.27 6.14 -11.33
C PRO A 68 -11.76 6.43 -12.73
N ARG A 69 -12.52 7.52 -12.85
CA ARG A 69 -12.85 8.12 -14.12
C ARG A 69 -11.46 8.47 -14.58
N ARG A 70 -10.92 7.76 -15.58
CA ARG A 70 -9.65 8.08 -16.22
C ARG A 70 -9.61 9.60 -16.32
N VAL A 71 -8.90 10.25 -15.40
CA VAL A 71 -8.63 11.67 -15.53
C VAL A 71 -7.48 11.62 -16.48
N ILE A 72 -7.82 11.50 -17.76
CA ILE A 72 -6.91 11.85 -18.85
C ILE A 72 -6.47 13.24 -18.46
N TYR A 73 -5.20 13.36 -18.10
CA TYR A 73 -4.58 14.62 -17.73
C TYR A 73 -4.65 15.53 -18.95
N ARG A 74 -5.77 16.25 -19.10
CA ARG A 74 -5.90 17.39 -20.00
C ARG A 74 -5.21 18.58 -19.36
N ARG A 75 -3.90 18.45 -19.12
CA ARG A 75 -3.05 19.49 -18.54
C ARG A 75 -2.20 20.06 -19.66
N GLY A 76 -2.72 21.12 -20.29
CA GLY A 76 -1.95 22.06 -21.10
C GLY A 76 -1.62 21.63 -22.53
N ASN A 77 -2.63 21.56 -23.41
CA ASN A 77 -2.49 21.41 -24.87
C ASN A 77 -1.83 22.62 -25.58
N GLU A 78 -1.21 23.56 -24.88
CA GLU A 78 -0.68 24.78 -25.52
C GLU A 78 0.76 24.64 -26.02
N ASP A 79 1.48 23.56 -25.69
CA ASP A 79 2.86 23.33 -26.19
C ASP A 79 3.02 21.99 -26.95
N LEU A 80 2.02 21.10 -26.88
CA LEU A 80 2.08 19.81 -27.57
C LEU A 80 1.96 19.97 -29.08
N SER A 81 1.17 20.94 -29.55
CA SER A 81 1.03 21.20 -31.00
C SER A 81 2.33 21.71 -31.63
N GLU A 82 3.11 22.52 -30.90
CA GLU A 82 4.40 23.00 -31.42
C GLU A 82 5.45 21.88 -31.45
N PHE A 83 5.44 21.01 -30.44
CA PHE A 83 6.29 19.81 -30.41
C PHE A 83 5.91 18.79 -31.49
N GLU A 84 4.61 18.55 -31.67
CA GLU A 84 4.07 17.64 -32.67
C GLU A 84 4.37 18.14 -34.09
N GLU A 85 4.28 19.45 -34.33
CA GLU A 85 4.59 20.06 -35.62
C GLU A 85 6.11 20.01 -35.92
N ARG A 86 6.97 20.16 -34.90
CA ARG A 86 8.44 19.94 -35.05
C ARG A 86 8.79 18.49 -35.36
N ILE A 87 8.19 17.53 -34.65
CA ILE A 87 8.40 16.10 -34.93
C ILE A 87 7.91 15.75 -36.33
N ARG A 88 6.74 16.27 -36.71
CA ARG A 88 6.17 16.03 -38.04
C ARG A 88 7.07 16.54 -39.15
N GLN A 89 7.70 17.70 -38.99
CA GLN A 89 8.68 18.24 -39.95
C GLN A 89 9.92 17.36 -40.07
N VAL A 90 10.52 16.93 -38.96
CA VAL A 90 11.72 16.07 -38.98
C VAL A 90 11.42 14.74 -39.68
N ILE A 91 10.27 14.13 -39.40
CA ILE A 91 9.88 12.86 -40.02
C ILE A 91 9.57 13.03 -41.52
N PHE A 92 8.93 14.13 -41.92
CA PHE A 92 8.61 14.38 -43.33
C PHE A 92 9.89 14.64 -44.16
N ASP A 93 10.83 15.40 -43.62
CA ASP A 93 12.11 15.67 -44.29
C ASP A 93 12.94 14.38 -44.46
N GLU A 94 12.87 13.45 -43.50
CA GLU A 94 13.60 12.18 -43.55
C GLU A 94 12.91 11.11 -44.43
N LEU A 95 11.58 11.18 -44.57
CA LEU A 95 10.80 10.32 -45.47
C LEU A 95 10.85 10.78 -46.94
N GLU A 96 11.08 12.07 -47.23
CA GLU A 96 11.18 12.55 -48.61
C GLU A 96 12.48 12.10 -49.31
N GLU A 97 13.53 11.75 -48.56
CA GLU A 97 14.78 11.23 -49.13
C GLU A 97 14.78 9.70 -49.35
N THR A 98 13.87 8.95 -48.72
CA THR A 98 13.84 7.49 -48.81
C THR A 98 12.74 7.00 -49.77
N LYS A 99 12.91 7.29 -51.07
CA LYS A 99 12.13 6.65 -52.15
C LYS A 99 12.55 5.19 -52.33
N TYR A 100 12.26 4.35 -51.33
CA TYR A 100 12.51 2.90 -51.38
C TYR A 100 11.21 2.14 -51.69
N GLU A 101 11.32 1.29 -52.70
CA GLU A 101 10.33 0.30 -53.11
C GLU A 101 9.98 -0.58 -51.89
N SER A 102 8.73 -0.50 -51.45
CA SER A 102 8.24 -1.18 -50.25
C SER A 102 8.14 -2.69 -50.48
N GLU A 103 9.11 -3.45 -49.99
CA GLU A 103 8.92 -4.88 -49.74
C GLU A 103 7.88 -5.08 -48.64
N PRO A 104 7.02 -6.11 -48.72
CA PRO A 104 5.99 -6.38 -47.72
C PRO A 104 6.65 -6.68 -46.37
N PHE A 105 6.53 -5.73 -45.45
CA PHE A 105 6.96 -5.90 -44.07
C PHE A 105 6.18 -7.07 -43.45
N PRO A 106 6.84 -8.00 -42.75
CA PRO A 106 6.15 -9.00 -41.96
C PRO A 106 5.31 -8.28 -40.91
N GLU A 107 3.99 -8.54 -40.90
CA GLU A 107 3.07 -8.08 -39.85
C GLU A 107 3.54 -8.66 -38.51
N LEU A 108 4.37 -7.90 -37.79
CA LEU A 108 4.63 -8.15 -36.38
C LEU A 108 3.33 -7.86 -35.64
N SER A 109 2.74 -8.92 -35.08
CA SER A 109 1.56 -8.85 -34.24
C SER A 109 1.86 -8.00 -33.01
N LEU A 110 1.31 -6.79 -32.96
CA LEU A 110 1.38 -5.84 -31.84
C LEU A 110 0.67 -6.31 -30.57
N SER A 111 0.17 -7.55 -30.54
CA SER A 111 -0.49 -8.15 -29.37
C SER A 111 0.48 -8.62 -28.30
N ASP A 112 1.77 -8.75 -28.63
CA ASP A 112 2.75 -9.43 -27.78
C ASP A 112 3.75 -8.47 -27.14
N LEU A 113 3.60 -7.16 -27.36
CA LEU A 113 4.30 -6.18 -26.54
C LEU A 113 3.64 -6.19 -25.17
N ASP A 114 4.25 -6.89 -24.23
CA ASP A 114 3.85 -6.87 -22.82
C ASP A 114 3.87 -5.41 -22.36
N GLU A 115 2.71 -4.76 -22.37
CA GLU A 115 2.55 -3.38 -21.90
C GLU A 115 2.86 -3.30 -20.40
N THR A 116 2.93 -4.44 -19.71
CA THR A 116 3.21 -4.55 -18.27
C THR A 116 4.59 -4.02 -17.87
N ILE A 117 4.71 -3.60 -16.61
CA ILE A 117 5.96 -3.07 -16.06
C ILE A 117 6.79 -4.24 -15.49
N PRO A 118 7.94 -4.60 -16.06
CA PRO A 118 8.70 -5.75 -15.59
C PRO A 118 9.27 -5.52 -14.18
N VAL A 119 9.41 -6.61 -13.40
CA VAL A 119 9.96 -6.54 -12.04
C VAL A 119 11.40 -6.03 -11.96
N THR A 120 12.13 -6.02 -13.09
CA THR A 120 13.52 -5.52 -13.18
C THR A 120 13.65 -4.02 -12.94
N ILE A 121 12.55 -3.27 -13.01
CA ILE A 121 12.51 -1.83 -12.70
C ILE A 121 12.79 -1.54 -11.22
N VAL A 122 12.51 -2.51 -10.34
CA VAL A 122 12.70 -2.33 -8.89
C VAL A 122 14.18 -2.23 -8.53
N GLU A 123 14.55 -1.16 -7.84
CA GLU A 123 15.93 -0.91 -7.44
C GLU A 123 16.48 -2.01 -6.52
N GLY A 124 17.67 -2.51 -6.84
CA GLY A 124 18.36 -3.54 -6.09
C GLY A 124 17.87 -4.97 -6.38
N LEU A 125 16.84 -5.14 -7.21
CA LEU A 125 16.40 -6.45 -7.68
C LEU A 125 17.39 -6.99 -8.72
N ARG A 126 18.04 -8.12 -8.39
CA ARG A 126 19.04 -8.75 -9.27
C ARG A 126 18.36 -9.54 -10.37
N LYS A 127 18.99 -9.59 -11.56
CA LYS A 127 18.51 -10.38 -12.71
C LYS A 127 18.26 -11.85 -12.37
N GLU A 128 19.11 -12.47 -11.54
CA GLU A 128 18.88 -13.87 -11.15
C GLU A 128 17.61 -14.06 -10.31
N CYS A 129 17.25 -13.05 -9.51
CA CYS A 129 16.01 -13.05 -8.74
C CYS A 129 14.80 -12.78 -9.63
N ALA A 130 14.89 -11.85 -10.59
CA ALA A 130 13.83 -11.60 -11.58
C ALA A 130 13.43 -12.90 -12.31
N LEU A 131 14.42 -13.64 -12.83
CA LEU A 131 14.17 -14.94 -13.50
C LEU A 131 13.54 -15.99 -12.58
N LYS A 132 13.84 -15.95 -11.27
CA LYS A 132 13.22 -16.86 -10.30
C LYS A 132 11.77 -16.46 -10.00
N LEU A 133 11.48 -15.16 -9.90
CA LEU A 133 10.12 -14.63 -9.72
C LEU A 133 9.25 -14.98 -10.93
N GLU A 134 9.78 -14.79 -12.14
CA GLU A 134 9.08 -15.12 -13.38
C GLU A 134 8.70 -16.61 -13.47
N ARG A 135 9.61 -17.52 -13.07
CA ARG A 135 9.33 -18.97 -12.96
C ARG A 135 8.24 -19.32 -11.94
N HIS A 136 7.91 -18.40 -11.03
CA HIS A 136 6.82 -18.51 -10.06
C HIS A 136 5.62 -17.66 -10.46
N GLU A 137 5.50 -17.30 -11.74
CA GLU A 137 4.38 -16.51 -12.28
C GLU A 137 4.26 -15.11 -11.67
N ILE A 138 5.38 -14.54 -11.20
CA ILE A 138 5.48 -13.15 -10.77
C ILE A 138 6.31 -12.42 -11.83
N ARG A 139 5.65 -11.89 -12.86
CA ARG A 139 6.31 -11.40 -14.08
C ARG A 139 6.47 -9.88 -14.08
N ASP A 140 5.48 -9.18 -13.53
CA ASP A 140 5.39 -7.73 -13.56
C ASP A 140 5.22 -7.11 -12.16
N LEU A 141 5.18 -5.78 -12.10
CA LEU A 141 4.96 -5.05 -10.85
C LEU A 141 3.56 -5.26 -10.27
N GLU A 142 2.54 -5.56 -11.08
CA GLU A 142 1.20 -5.81 -10.57
C GLU A 142 1.19 -7.11 -9.76
N ASP A 143 1.76 -8.19 -10.30
CA ASP A 143 2.00 -9.45 -9.59
C ASP A 143 2.84 -9.22 -8.32
N LEU A 144 3.96 -8.50 -8.44
CA LEU A 144 4.87 -8.26 -7.31
C LEU A 144 4.19 -7.48 -6.18
N SER A 145 3.25 -6.60 -6.50
CA SER A 145 2.56 -5.75 -5.54
C SER A 145 1.59 -6.52 -4.61
N VAL A 146 1.08 -7.67 -5.06
CA VAL A 146 0.12 -8.49 -4.31
C VAL A 146 0.77 -9.66 -3.56
N VAL A 147 2.02 -10.01 -3.91
CA VAL A 147 2.77 -11.11 -3.30
C VAL A 147 3.21 -10.78 -1.86
N THR A 148 3.34 -11.82 -1.03
CA THR A 148 3.80 -11.64 0.35
C THR A 148 5.34 -11.58 0.45
N ALA A 149 5.86 -10.80 1.40
CA ALA A 149 7.31 -10.71 1.60
C ALA A 149 7.96 -12.07 1.91
N SER A 150 7.28 -12.93 2.66
CA SER A 150 7.75 -14.28 2.99
C SER A 150 7.94 -15.17 1.76
N GLU A 151 7.09 -14.99 0.74
CA GLU A 151 7.19 -15.71 -0.52
C GLU A 151 8.39 -15.23 -1.35
N ILE A 152 8.58 -13.91 -1.50
CA ILE A 152 9.74 -13.33 -2.19
C ILE A 152 11.05 -13.77 -1.51
N MET A 153 11.10 -13.75 -0.17
CA MET A 153 12.25 -14.24 0.59
C MET A 153 12.59 -15.69 0.23
N ARG A 154 11.58 -16.56 0.15
CA ARG A 154 11.75 -17.99 -0.18
C ARG A 154 12.29 -18.15 -1.60
N ILE A 155 11.75 -17.41 -2.57
CA ILE A 155 12.13 -17.50 -3.98
C ILE A 155 13.55 -16.96 -4.20
N CYS A 156 13.85 -15.76 -3.68
CA CYS A 156 15.09 -15.06 -3.97
C CYS A 156 16.20 -15.22 -2.92
N SER A 157 15.91 -15.87 -1.79
CA SER A 157 16.86 -16.07 -0.68
C SER A 157 17.41 -14.75 -0.14
N ILE A 158 16.52 -13.78 0.08
CA ILE A 158 16.83 -12.43 0.58
C ILE A 158 16.20 -12.16 1.94
N ASP A 159 16.62 -11.08 2.60
CA ASP A 159 16.03 -10.64 3.85
C ASP A 159 14.60 -10.09 3.68
N LYS A 160 13.79 -10.29 4.72
CA LYS A 160 12.38 -9.83 4.75
C LYS A 160 12.24 -8.34 4.47
N GLN A 161 13.15 -7.54 5.01
CA GLN A 161 13.11 -6.09 4.85
C GLN A 161 13.33 -5.68 3.39
N ILE A 162 14.22 -6.37 2.67
CA ILE A 162 14.46 -6.09 1.25
C ILE A 162 13.22 -6.48 0.43
N ALA A 163 12.66 -7.67 0.69
CA ALA A 163 11.42 -8.10 0.04
C ALA A 163 10.25 -7.13 0.28
N GLN A 164 10.10 -6.62 1.50
CA GLN A 164 9.08 -5.62 1.83
C GLN A 164 9.28 -4.29 1.09
N ARG A 165 10.53 -3.87 0.86
CA ARG A 165 10.83 -2.66 0.08
C ARG A 165 10.48 -2.84 -1.40
N TRP A 166 10.77 -4.00 -1.98
CA TRP A 166 10.38 -4.28 -3.37
C TRP A 166 8.87 -4.30 -3.57
N ILE A 167 8.12 -4.90 -2.63
CA ILE A 167 6.65 -4.85 -2.67
C ILE A 167 6.15 -3.40 -2.52
N ALA A 168 6.78 -2.62 -1.63
CA ALA A 168 6.42 -1.21 -1.45
C ALA A 168 6.66 -0.39 -2.73
N ASP A 169 7.77 -0.64 -3.44
CA ASP A 169 8.08 0.00 -4.72
C ASP A 169 7.04 -0.36 -5.78
N ALA A 170 6.75 -1.65 -5.92
CA ALA A 170 5.73 -2.14 -6.84
C ALA A 170 4.37 -1.48 -6.56
N ARG A 171 3.92 -1.47 -5.31
CA ARG A 171 2.65 -0.83 -4.91
C ARG A 171 2.65 0.67 -5.10
N ALA A 172 3.77 1.34 -4.91
CA ALA A 172 3.85 2.77 -5.10
C ALA A 172 3.67 3.14 -6.57
N VAL A 173 4.26 2.38 -7.50
CA VAL A 173 4.07 2.58 -8.93
C VAL A 173 2.63 2.22 -9.36
N THR A 174 2.15 1.04 -8.98
CA THR A 174 0.87 0.51 -9.48
C THR A 174 -0.35 1.12 -8.79
N TYR A 175 -0.38 1.16 -7.46
CA TYR A 175 -1.52 1.69 -6.70
C TYR A 175 -1.34 3.16 -6.31
N GLY A 176 -0.11 3.59 -5.99
CA GLY A 176 0.17 4.97 -5.60
C GLY A 176 0.06 5.94 -6.78
N ALA A 177 0.78 5.65 -7.86
CA ALA A 177 0.77 6.48 -9.07
C ALA A 177 -0.27 6.04 -10.11
N GLY A 178 -0.87 4.86 -9.96
CA GLY A 178 -1.85 4.34 -10.92
C GLY A 178 -1.25 3.95 -12.27
N ILE A 179 0.07 3.73 -12.35
CA ILE A 179 0.77 3.44 -13.60
C ILE A 179 0.84 1.93 -13.78
N THR A 180 0.25 1.43 -14.88
CA THR A 180 0.21 0.00 -15.21
C THR A 180 1.02 -0.35 -16.45
N SER A 181 1.50 0.65 -17.20
CA SER A 181 2.27 0.45 -18.43
C SER A 181 3.72 0.89 -18.29
N ILE A 182 4.64 0.12 -18.88
CA ILE A 182 6.07 0.49 -18.95
C ILE A 182 6.29 1.77 -19.77
N VAL A 183 5.44 2.00 -20.78
CA VAL A 183 5.48 3.20 -21.64
C VAL A 183 4.99 4.42 -20.86
N ASP A 184 3.90 4.28 -20.10
CA ASP A 184 3.44 5.35 -19.21
C ASP A 184 4.52 5.72 -18.20
N LEU A 185 5.18 4.73 -17.59
CA LEU A 185 6.23 4.96 -16.61
C LEU A 185 7.47 5.64 -17.21
N SER A 186 7.83 5.33 -18.46
CA SER A 186 9.00 5.93 -19.11
C SER A 186 8.77 7.39 -19.50
N MET A 187 7.53 7.75 -19.83
CA MET A 187 7.14 9.11 -20.22
C MET A 187 6.71 10.01 -19.06
N ALA A 188 6.39 9.43 -17.90
CA ALA A 188 5.87 10.19 -16.76
C ALA A 188 6.91 11.13 -16.13
N ASP A 189 6.46 12.29 -15.65
CA ASP A 189 7.27 13.21 -14.86
C ASP A 189 7.51 12.64 -13.45
N PRO A 190 8.76 12.43 -13.01
CA PRO A 190 9.07 11.92 -11.68
C PRO A 190 8.44 12.72 -10.53
N ASN A 191 8.29 14.04 -10.69
CA ASN A 191 7.70 14.89 -9.66
C ASN A 191 6.20 14.64 -9.51
N VAL A 192 5.50 14.40 -10.63
CA VAL A 192 4.07 14.07 -10.64
C VAL A 192 3.85 12.71 -10.01
N ILE A 193 4.65 11.70 -10.39
CA ILE A 193 4.60 10.37 -9.77
C ILE A 193 4.81 10.47 -8.25
N LEU A 194 5.84 11.19 -7.80
CA LEU A 194 6.10 11.36 -6.38
C LEU A 194 4.94 12.06 -5.66
N GLN A 195 4.35 13.08 -6.27
CA GLN A 195 3.20 13.79 -5.73
C GLN A 195 2.01 12.84 -5.54
N ASP A 196 1.66 12.06 -6.57
CA ASP A 196 0.54 11.13 -6.55
C ASP A 196 0.73 10.03 -5.48
N ILE A 197 1.95 9.49 -5.37
CA ILE A 197 2.31 8.55 -4.29
C ILE A 197 2.14 9.19 -2.91
N MET A 198 2.63 10.42 -2.71
CA MET A 198 2.51 11.12 -1.42
C MET A 198 1.06 11.43 -1.08
N GLU A 199 0.22 11.71 -2.07
CA GLU A 199 -1.22 11.88 -1.88
C GLU A 199 -1.90 10.56 -1.45
N ALA A 200 -1.60 9.45 -2.13
CA ALA A 200 -2.11 8.12 -1.77
C ALA A 200 -1.69 7.68 -0.35
N VAL A 201 -0.48 8.04 0.09
CA VAL A 201 -0.02 7.82 1.48
C VAL A 201 -0.82 8.68 2.45
N LYS A 202 -1.06 9.95 2.10
CA LYS A 202 -1.79 10.90 2.95
C LYS A 202 -3.26 10.51 3.11
N THR A 203 -3.90 9.95 2.09
CA THR A 203 -5.29 9.44 2.15
C THR A 203 -5.39 8.09 2.83
N GLY A 204 -4.27 7.39 3.05
CA GLY A 204 -4.22 6.06 3.67
C GLY A 204 -4.52 4.92 2.70
N GLU A 205 -4.48 5.18 1.39
CA GLU A 205 -4.61 4.16 0.34
C GLU A 205 -3.33 3.34 0.19
N LEU A 206 -2.18 3.94 0.53
CA LEU A 206 -0.87 3.31 0.48
C LEU A 206 -0.19 3.37 1.85
N ASP A 207 0.41 2.26 2.28
CA ASP A 207 1.20 2.16 3.51
C ASP A 207 2.59 1.59 3.22
N PHE A 208 3.60 2.06 3.95
CA PHE A 208 4.99 1.67 3.78
C PHE A 208 5.56 0.99 5.02
N PRO A 209 6.51 0.06 4.84
CA PRO A 209 7.25 -0.53 5.96
C PRO A 209 7.90 0.54 6.84
N LYS A 210 8.01 0.28 8.14
CA LYS A 210 8.62 1.24 9.08
C LYS A 210 10.02 1.64 8.66
N GLY A 211 10.27 2.95 8.60
CA GLY A 211 11.56 3.53 8.22
C GLY A 211 11.85 3.47 6.72
N TYR A 212 10.84 3.14 5.90
CA TYR A 212 10.91 3.22 4.46
C TYR A 212 10.20 4.49 3.96
N SER A 213 10.84 5.20 3.05
CA SER A 213 10.29 6.41 2.41
C SER A 213 10.71 6.43 0.95
N ILE A 214 9.81 6.89 0.09
CA ILE A 214 10.10 7.15 -1.32
C ILE A 214 10.50 8.61 -1.46
N ASP A 215 11.65 8.84 -2.10
CA ASP A 215 12.17 10.16 -2.42
C ASP A 215 12.22 10.37 -3.94
N SER A 216 12.56 11.59 -4.38
CA SER A 216 12.63 11.94 -5.80
C SER A 216 13.65 11.10 -6.55
N ASN A 217 14.81 10.83 -5.96
CA ASN A 217 15.87 10.05 -6.58
C ASN A 217 15.40 8.63 -6.93
N ARG A 218 14.63 8.00 -6.03
CA ARG A 218 14.06 6.67 -6.26
C ARG A 218 13.07 6.66 -7.42
N VAL A 219 12.19 7.65 -7.50
CA VAL A 219 11.23 7.77 -8.59
C VAL A 219 11.93 8.04 -9.92
N GLU A 220 12.91 8.94 -9.95
CA GLU A 220 13.75 9.19 -11.12
C GLU A 220 14.46 7.91 -11.60
N ASN A 221 14.90 7.06 -10.68
CA ASN A 221 15.53 5.79 -11.03
C ASN A 221 14.55 4.81 -11.68
N TRP A 222 13.29 4.77 -11.25
CA TRP A 222 12.25 3.96 -11.91
C TRP A 222 11.97 4.44 -13.32
N VAL A 223 11.77 5.75 -13.51
CA VAL A 223 11.54 6.36 -14.84
C VAL A 223 12.75 6.13 -15.75
N ARG A 224 13.97 6.25 -15.23
CA ARG A 224 15.20 5.97 -16.01
C ARG A 224 15.32 4.49 -16.37
N ALA A 225 15.00 3.59 -15.45
CA ALA A 225 15.00 2.15 -15.73
C ALA A 225 13.94 1.81 -16.79
N ALA A 226 12.75 2.41 -16.71
CA ALA A 226 11.69 2.25 -17.68
C ALA A 226 12.14 2.73 -19.06
N ASN A 227 12.69 3.95 -19.16
CA ASN A 227 13.27 4.48 -20.39
C ASN A 227 14.33 3.57 -21.01
N LYS A 228 15.13 2.90 -20.18
CA LYS A 228 16.14 1.96 -20.66
C LYS A 228 15.50 0.71 -21.26
N GLU A 229 14.49 0.14 -20.61
CA GLU A 229 13.75 -1.01 -21.15
C GLU A 229 13.00 -0.61 -22.43
N THR A 230 12.36 0.56 -22.45
CA THR A 230 11.64 1.05 -23.64
C THR A 230 12.54 1.54 -24.76
N SER A 231 13.81 1.87 -24.51
CA SER A 231 14.76 2.23 -25.60
C SER A 231 15.05 1.07 -26.56
N SER A 232 14.66 -0.15 -26.19
CA SER A 232 14.66 -1.31 -27.08
C SER A 232 13.39 -1.46 -27.92
N ILE A 233 12.35 -0.68 -27.62
CA ILE A 233 11.07 -0.66 -28.33
C ILE A 233 11.19 0.25 -29.55
N ASP A 234 10.66 -0.20 -30.69
CA ASP A 234 10.71 0.52 -31.96
C ASP A 234 9.98 1.87 -31.88
N TYR A 235 10.52 2.90 -32.54
CA TYR A 235 9.97 4.26 -32.54
C TYR A 235 8.52 4.31 -33.07
N GLU A 236 8.22 3.51 -34.10
CA GLU A 236 6.88 3.39 -34.67
C GLU A 236 5.85 2.86 -33.67
N GLU A 237 6.30 2.10 -32.67
CA GLU A 237 5.44 1.56 -31.63
C GLU A 237 5.10 2.59 -30.56
N VAL A 238 6.09 3.40 -30.17
CA VAL A 238 5.90 4.55 -29.28
C VAL A 238 4.92 5.55 -29.91
N ARG A 239 5.07 5.83 -31.21
CA ARG A 239 4.18 6.71 -31.96
C ARG A 239 2.73 6.21 -31.98
N ARG A 240 2.52 4.93 -32.32
CA ARG A 240 1.19 4.31 -32.30
C ARG A 240 0.56 4.31 -30.91
N TRP A 241 1.35 4.23 -29.85
CA TRP A 241 0.85 4.33 -28.48
C TRP A 241 0.33 5.74 -28.15
N LEU A 242 1.09 6.78 -28.52
CA LEU A 242 0.69 8.19 -28.33
C LEU A 242 -0.63 8.50 -29.06
N ASP A 243 -0.79 8.02 -30.29
CA ASP A 243 -2.03 8.20 -31.07
C ASP A 243 -3.27 7.58 -30.40
N ARG A 244 -3.10 6.49 -29.62
CA ARG A 244 -4.21 5.80 -28.93
C ARG A 244 -4.63 6.48 -27.63
N HIS A 245 -3.71 7.17 -26.95
CA HIS A 245 -3.91 7.69 -25.59
C HIS A 245 -3.91 9.22 -25.49
N GLY A 246 -3.51 9.94 -26.56
CA GLY A 246 -3.46 11.40 -26.62
C GLY A 246 -4.79 12.13 -26.88
N ASN A 247 -5.94 11.46 -26.84
CA ASN A 247 -7.28 12.05 -26.96
C ASN A 247 -8.04 12.05 -25.62
#